data_AF-A0A8D8IN77-F1
#
_entry.id   AF-A0A8D8IN77-F1
#
_cell.length_a   1.000
_cell.length_b   1.000
_cell.length_c   1.000
_cell.angle_alpha   90.00
_cell.angle_beta   90.00
_cell.angle_gamma   90.00
#
_symmetry.space_group_name_H-M   'P 1'
#
loop_
_entity.id
_entity.type
_entity.pdbx_description
1 polymer ?
#
loop_
_entity_poly.entity_id
_entity_poly.type
_entity_poly.pdbx_seq_one_letter_code
_entity_poly.pdbx_strand_id
1 'polypeptide(L)'
;SFLVLINDLLASGEIPELFPEDEIDNIVNALRNEVKQLGMLDTKENCWKYFIDKVRKSLKIVLCFSPVGSTLRIRARKFPALVNCTAINWFHEWPKTALESVSTRFLTDVEVMPRDLVEPVAVFMAYVHSTVNEMSQIYLQNEKRYNYTTPKSFLELIALYSKFLTEKYAELSDRVVRLESGILKLAECAEQVDSLQLQLAEQEVVLKKKNQEADKLIKVVGAENEMVQKEKNFAAEEEKKVRVIEEDVGAKAKVCEEDLRKAEPALLAAQAALDTLDKNNLTELKSFGSPPELVVKVCAAVLVLFSPKGKIPKDRSWKACKLMMNKVDVFLNDLIYYDKEHIQPDVVKALQEYLKDPDFD
;
A
#
# COMPACT_ATOMS: atom_id res chain seq x y z
N SER A 1 -80.04 -9.47 26.75
CA SER A 1 -80.64 -8.74 25.64
C SER A 1 -80.50 -9.51 24.33
N PHE A 2 -79.30 -9.70 23.76
CA PHE A 2 -79.12 -10.36 22.45
C PHE A 2 -79.86 -11.70 22.22
N LEU A 3 -79.72 -12.67 23.14
CA LEU A 3 -80.35 -13.99 22.97
C LEU A 3 -81.88 -13.99 23.06
N VAL A 4 -82.48 -12.92 23.59
CA VAL A 4 -83.94 -12.75 23.61
C VAL A 4 -84.43 -12.56 22.18
N LEU A 5 -83.81 -11.63 21.44
CA LEU A 5 -84.13 -11.36 20.03
C LEU A 5 -83.95 -12.61 19.16
N ILE A 6 -82.87 -13.36 19.38
CA ILE A 6 -82.60 -14.59 18.65
C ILE A 6 -83.62 -15.68 18.99
N ASN A 7 -84.07 -15.77 20.25
CA ASN A 7 -85.10 -16.72 20.63
C ASN A 7 -86.42 -16.43 19.92
N ASP A 8 -86.83 -15.16 19.86
CA ASP A 8 -88.08 -14.76 19.21
C ASP A 8 -87.99 -15.01 17.70
N LEU A 9 -86.87 -14.63 17.08
CA LEU A 9 -86.61 -14.92 15.67
C LEU A 9 -86.61 -16.42 15.34
N LEU A 10 -86.06 -17.27 16.22
CA LEU A 10 -86.06 -18.72 16.01
C LEU A 10 -87.44 -19.35 16.25
N ALA A 11 -88.24 -18.81 17.18
CA ALA A 11 -89.54 -19.35 17.54
C ALA A 11 -90.64 -18.96 16.55
N SER A 12 -90.79 -17.66 16.25
CA SER A 12 -91.87 -17.12 15.40
C SER A 12 -91.38 -16.70 14.01
N GLY A 13 -90.07 -16.50 13.82
CA GLY A 13 -89.53 -15.87 12.61
C GLY A 13 -89.61 -14.34 12.62
N GLU A 14 -90.14 -13.75 13.69
CA GLU A 14 -90.38 -12.31 13.84
C GLU A 14 -89.93 -11.84 15.22
N ILE A 15 -89.33 -10.66 15.28
CA ILE A 15 -88.97 -10.00 16.53
C ILE A 15 -89.99 -8.87 16.76
N PRO A 16 -90.79 -8.92 17.84
CA PRO A 16 -91.73 -7.85 18.16
C PRO A 16 -91.01 -6.50 18.31
N GLU A 17 -91.63 -5.43 17.81
CA GLU A 17 -91.12 -4.05 17.91
C GLU A 17 -89.71 -3.85 17.31
N LEU A 18 -89.27 -4.74 16.41
CA LEU A 18 -88.00 -4.58 15.71
C LEU A 18 -88.02 -3.41 14.74
N PHE A 19 -89.15 -3.22 14.05
CA PHE A 19 -89.34 -2.19 13.04
C PHE A 19 -90.36 -1.15 13.55
N PRO A 20 -90.08 0.15 13.40
CA PRO A 20 -91.10 1.19 13.61
C PRO A 20 -92.18 1.12 12.51
N GLU A 21 -93.34 1.71 12.77
CA GLU A 21 -94.52 1.57 11.88
C GLU A 21 -94.27 2.06 10.45
N ASP A 22 -93.47 3.11 10.28
CA ASP A 22 -93.09 3.67 8.99
C ASP A 22 -92.22 2.71 8.16
N GLU A 23 -91.30 1.99 8.81
CA GLU A 23 -90.50 0.95 8.16
C GLU A 23 -91.34 -0.27 7.77
N ILE A 24 -92.31 -0.66 8.59
CA ILE A 24 -93.26 -1.74 8.27
C ILE A 24 -94.05 -1.39 7.00
N ASP A 25 -94.58 -0.16 6.90
CA ASP A 25 -95.33 0.27 5.73
C ASP A 25 -94.45 0.32 4.47
N ASN A 26 -93.18 0.74 4.60
CA ASN A 26 -92.22 0.70 3.50
C ASN A 26 -91.94 -0.74 3.02
N ILE A 27 -91.73 -1.68 3.93
CA ILE A 27 -91.51 -3.10 3.61
C ILE A 27 -92.75 -3.70 2.93
N VAL A 28 -93.94 -3.43 3.46
CA VAL A 28 -95.20 -3.91 2.88
C VAL A 28 -95.34 -3.39 1.45
N ASN A 29 -95.14 -2.08 1.22
CA ASN A 29 -95.24 -1.48 -0.11
C ASN A 29 -94.25 -2.07 -1.12
N ALA A 30 -93.03 -2.39 -0.70
CA ALA A 30 -92.04 -3.05 -1.55
C ALA A 30 -92.48 -4.47 -1.97
N LEU A 31 -93.17 -5.20 -1.09
CA LEU A 31 -93.54 -6.60 -1.30
C LEU A 31 -94.91 -6.79 -1.99
N ARG A 32 -95.76 -5.76 -2.05
CA ARG A 32 -97.11 -5.85 -2.68
C ARG A 32 -97.06 -6.44 -4.08
N ASN A 33 -96.09 -6.02 -4.90
CA ASN A 33 -95.95 -6.51 -6.26
C ASN A 33 -95.57 -7.99 -6.31
N GLU A 34 -94.68 -8.45 -5.43
CA GLU A 34 -94.31 -9.87 -5.31
C GLU A 34 -95.51 -10.71 -4.86
N VAL A 35 -96.28 -10.22 -3.89
CA VAL A 35 -97.48 -10.92 -3.34
C VAL A 35 -98.57 -11.06 -4.41
N LYS A 36 -98.78 -10.03 -5.23
CA LYS A 36 -99.70 -10.07 -6.39
C LYS A 36 -99.26 -11.08 -7.44
N GLN A 37 -97.96 -11.16 -7.73
CA GLN A 37 -97.41 -12.13 -8.68
C GLN A 37 -97.58 -13.57 -8.20
N LEU A 38 -97.59 -13.79 -6.88
CA LEU A 38 -97.87 -15.09 -6.26
C LEU A 38 -99.38 -15.43 -6.19
N GLY A 39 -100.25 -14.56 -6.72
CA GLY A 39 -101.70 -14.77 -6.74
C GLY A 39 -102.40 -14.59 -5.40
N MET A 40 -101.73 -13.99 -4.41
CA MET A 40 -102.31 -13.69 -3.10
C MET A 40 -102.98 -12.31 -3.08
N LEU A 41 -103.99 -12.14 -2.22
CA LEU A 41 -104.66 -10.84 -2.02
C LEU A 41 -103.69 -9.82 -1.40
N ASP A 42 -103.64 -8.62 -1.98
CA ASP A 42 -102.79 -7.49 -1.55
C ASP A 42 -103.30 -6.83 -0.26
N THR A 43 -103.23 -7.56 0.85
CA THR A 43 -103.50 -7.07 2.20
C THR A 43 -102.19 -6.88 2.96
N LYS A 44 -102.16 -5.93 3.91
CA LYS A 44 -100.99 -5.67 4.78
C LYS A 44 -100.55 -6.96 5.50
N GLU A 45 -101.52 -7.75 5.98
CA GLU A 45 -101.30 -9.04 6.64
C GLU A 45 -100.63 -10.07 5.73
N ASN A 46 -101.10 -10.22 4.49
CA ASN A 46 -100.52 -11.18 3.54
C ASN A 46 -99.10 -10.77 3.12
N CYS A 47 -98.85 -9.48 2.94
CA CYS A 47 -97.51 -8.97 2.63
C CYS A 47 -96.54 -9.19 3.79
N TRP A 48 -96.98 -8.94 5.03
CA TRP A 48 -96.18 -9.18 6.22
C TRP A 48 -95.87 -10.66 6.42
N LYS A 49 -96.88 -11.53 6.28
CA LYS A 49 -96.68 -12.98 6.35
C LYS A 49 -95.70 -13.48 5.28
N TYR A 50 -95.81 -12.96 4.05
CA TYR A 50 -94.87 -13.29 2.98
C TYR A 50 -93.45 -12.80 3.27
N PHE A 51 -93.29 -11.61 3.86
CA PHE A 51 -92.00 -11.11 4.32
C PHE A 51 -91.35 -12.06 5.34
N ILE A 52 -92.08 -12.44 6.38
CA ILE A 52 -91.59 -13.35 7.42
C ILE A 52 -91.21 -14.71 6.82
N ASP A 53 -92.02 -15.26 5.92
CA ASP A 53 -91.69 -16.53 5.25
C ASP A 53 -90.42 -16.40 4.38
N LYS A 54 -90.23 -15.26 3.70
CA LYS A 54 -89.02 -14.96 2.93
C LYS A 54 -87.79 -14.86 3.83
N VAL A 55 -87.91 -14.20 4.98
CA VAL A 55 -86.84 -14.11 5.99
C VAL A 55 -86.47 -15.49 6.52
N ARG A 56 -87.45 -16.32 6.89
CA ARG A 56 -87.21 -17.69 7.39
C ARG A 56 -86.52 -18.59 6.36
N LYS A 57 -86.83 -18.42 5.08
CA LYS A 57 -86.20 -19.18 3.99
C LYS A 57 -84.77 -18.71 3.72
N SER A 58 -84.53 -17.41 3.68
CA SER A 58 -83.27 -16.81 3.25
C SER A 58 -82.24 -16.64 4.37
N LEU A 59 -82.67 -16.35 5.59
CA LEU A 59 -81.77 -16.11 6.72
C LEU A 59 -81.40 -17.44 7.40
N LYS A 60 -80.10 -17.74 7.45
CA LYS A 60 -79.54 -18.89 8.20
C LYS A 60 -78.62 -18.36 9.28
N ILE A 61 -78.90 -18.72 10.52
CA ILE A 61 -78.14 -18.26 11.69
C ILE A 61 -77.37 -19.44 12.24
N VAL A 62 -76.06 -19.25 12.44
CA VAL A 62 -75.18 -20.23 13.08
C VAL A 62 -74.73 -19.64 14.42
N LEU A 63 -74.96 -20.38 15.50
CA LEU A 63 -74.58 -19.97 16.85
C LEU A 63 -73.51 -20.92 17.38
N CYS A 64 -72.34 -20.38 17.69
CA CYS A 64 -71.24 -21.16 18.25
C CYS A 64 -71.23 -20.98 19.78
N PHE A 65 -71.57 -22.03 20.51
CA PHE A 65 -71.48 -22.07 21.96
C PHE A 65 -70.41 -23.07 22.41
N SER A 66 -69.67 -22.71 23.45
CA SER A 66 -68.81 -23.69 24.13
C SER A 66 -69.66 -24.58 25.04
N PRO A 67 -69.47 -25.92 25.01
CA PRO A 67 -70.13 -26.83 25.95
C PRO A 67 -69.53 -26.75 27.36
N VAL A 68 -68.40 -26.05 27.52
CA VAL A 68 -67.71 -25.90 28.80
C VAL A 68 -68.49 -24.98 29.74
N GLY A 69 -68.69 -25.45 30.97
CA GLY A 69 -69.34 -24.69 32.05
C GLY A 69 -70.87 -24.77 32.02
N SER A 70 -71.51 -24.02 32.92
CA SER A 70 -72.98 -24.06 33.09
C SER A 70 -73.74 -23.09 32.16
N THR A 71 -73.03 -22.18 31.49
CA THR A 71 -73.61 -21.09 30.71
C THR A 71 -74.51 -21.57 29.58
N LEU A 72 -74.08 -22.59 28.81
CA LEU A 72 -74.89 -23.16 27.74
C LEU A 72 -76.18 -23.78 28.29
N ARG A 73 -76.08 -24.57 29.37
CA ARG A 73 -77.23 -25.18 30.04
C ARG A 73 -78.23 -24.13 30.55
N ILE A 74 -77.74 -23.05 31.15
CA ILE A 74 -78.59 -21.95 31.66
C ILE A 74 -79.28 -21.23 30.48
N ARG A 75 -78.55 -20.96 29.39
CA ARG A 75 -79.11 -20.31 28.20
C ARG A 75 -80.14 -21.19 27.50
N ALA A 76 -79.88 -22.48 27.33
CA ALA A 76 -80.81 -23.42 26.72
C ALA A 76 -82.12 -23.54 27.51
N ARG A 77 -82.07 -23.45 28.84
CA ARG A 77 -83.27 -23.42 29.71
C ARG A 77 -84.04 -22.11 29.59
N LYS A 78 -83.34 -20.98 29.48
CA LYS A 78 -83.96 -19.65 29.36
C LYS A 78 -84.55 -19.40 27.96
N PHE A 79 -83.97 -20.01 26.93
CA PHE A 79 -84.31 -19.79 25.52
C PHE A 79 -84.54 -21.13 24.80
N PRO A 80 -85.73 -21.74 24.94
CA PRO A 80 -86.02 -23.07 24.38
C PRO A 80 -85.91 -23.15 22.86
N ALA A 81 -86.13 -22.02 22.14
CA ALA A 81 -86.03 -21.98 20.69
C ALA A 81 -84.62 -22.33 20.18
N LEU A 82 -83.59 -22.09 21.01
CA LEU A 82 -82.22 -22.48 20.68
C LEU A 82 -82.07 -23.99 20.50
N VAL A 83 -82.83 -24.80 21.22
CA VAL A 83 -82.76 -26.28 21.16
C VAL A 83 -83.83 -26.84 20.23
N ASN A 84 -85.02 -26.27 20.23
CA ASN A 84 -86.17 -26.81 19.49
C ASN A 84 -86.19 -26.40 18.01
N CYS A 85 -85.63 -25.25 17.66
CA CYS A 85 -85.72 -24.66 16.32
C CYS A 85 -84.38 -24.63 15.58
N THR A 86 -83.32 -25.24 16.14
CA THR A 86 -82.00 -25.33 15.50
C THR A 86 -81.55 -26.78 15.41
N ALA A 87 -80.65 -27.05 14.45
CA ALA A 87 -79.96 -28.33 14.38
C ALA A 87 -78.67 -28.24 15.21
N ILE A 88 -78.53 -29.13 16.20
CA ILE A 88 -77.35 -29.16 17.06
C ILE A 88 -76.25 -29.97 16.37
N ASN A 89 -75.12 -29.32 16.07
CA ASN A 89 -73.91 -29.97 15.61
C ASN A 89 -72.85 -29.95 16.73
N TRP A 90 -72.48 -31.12 17.24
CA TRP A 90 -71.50 -31.23 18.32
C TRP A 90 -70.08 -31.23 17.74
N PHE A 91 -69.30 -30.21 18.11
CA PHE A 91 -67.87 -30.17 17.84
C PHE A 91 -67.14 -30.92 18.94
N HIS A 92 -66.82 -32.18 18.65
CA HIS A 92 -66.02 -33.01 19.54
C HIS A 92 -64.54 -32.64 19.47
N GLU A 93 -63.81 -33.05 20.50
CA GLU A 93 -62.35 -33.04 20.48
C GLU A 93 -61.84 -33.82 19.25
N TRP A 94 -60.71 -33.37 18.71
CA TRP A 94 -60.14 -34.02 17.53
C TRP A 94 -59.70 -35.44 17.88
N PRO A 95 -60.19 -36.47 17.17
CA PRO A 95 -59.71 -37.82 17.37
C PRO A 95 -58.23 -37.91 16.98
N LYS A 96 -57.54 -38.93 17.49
CA LYS A 96 -56.12 -39.15 17.20
C LYS A 96 -55.82 -39.14 15.69
N THR A 97 -56.68 -39.75 14.89
CA THR A 97 -56.56 -39.78 13.42
C THR A 97 -56.64 -38.39 12.79
N ALA A 98 -57.47 -37.48 13.33
CA ALA A 98 -57.53 -36.11 12.86
C ALA A 98 -56.28 -35.32 13.29
N LEU A 99 -55.78 -35.53 14.51
CA LEU A 99 -54.53 -34.93 14.98
C LEU A 99 -53.35 -35.36 14.08
N GLU A 100 -53.24 -36.65 13.77
CA GLU A 100 -52.22 -37.22 12.87
C GLU A 100 -52.33 -36.66 11.45
N SER A 101 -53.55 -36.58 10.90
CA SER A 101 -53.77 -36.02 9.55
C SER A 101 -53.40 -34.54 9.49
N VAL A 102 -53.77 -33.76 10.50
CA VAL A 102 -53.48 -32.33 10.56
C VAL A 102 -51.98 -32.10 10.72
N SER A 103 -51.32 -32.78 11.66
CA SER A 103 -49.87 -32.65 11.85
C SER A 103 -49.10 -33.07 10.61
N THR A 104 -49.47 -34.18 9.96
CA THR A 104 -48.85 -34.63 8.70
C THR A 104 -48.95 -33.56 7.62
N ARG A 105 -50.13 -32.94 7.44
CA ARG A 105 -50.33 -31.90 6.44
C ARG A 105 -49.41 -30.70 6.66
N PHE A 106 -49.36 -30.18 7.89
CA PHE A 106 -48.54 -29.02 8.22
C PHE A 106 -47.03 -29.32 8.21
N LEU A 107 -46.62 -30.52 8.64
CA LEU A 107 -45.21 -30.93 8.64
C LEU A 107 -44.68 -31.19 7.22
N THR A 108 -45.54 -31.61 6.30
CA THR A 108 -45.17 -31.78 4.88
C THR A 108 -44.75 -30.46 4.22
N ASP A 109 -45.31 -29.33 4.70
CA ASP A 109 -44.98 -28.00 4.18
C ASP A 109 -43.62 -27.49 4.72
N VAL A 110 -42.96 -28.22 5.62
CA VAL A 110 -41.65 -27.86 6.20
C VAL A 110 -40.51 -28.41 5.34
N GLU A 111 -39.88 -27.57 4.52
CA GLU A 111 -38.84 -27.98 3.56
C GLU A 111 -37.62 -28.65 4.19
N VAL A 112 -37.21 -28.22 5.39
CA VAL A 112 -36.04 -28.75 6.10
C VAL A 112 -36.25 -30.16 6.67
N MET A 113 -37.49 -30.64 6.73
CA MET A 113 -37.82 -31.94 7.30
C MET A 113 -37.66 -33.06 6.26
N PRO A 114 -36.89 -34.14 6.58
CA PRO A 114 -36.87 -35.34 5.75
C PRO A 114 -38.26 -35.96 5.65
N ARG A 115 -38.69 -36.31 4.44
CA ARG A 115 -40.05 -36.85 4.18
C ARG A 115 -40.35 -38.12 4.97
N ASP A 116 -39.33 -38.96 5.19
CA ASP A 116 -39.45 -40.21 5.94
C ASP A 116 -39.75 -40.01 7.43
N LEU A 117 -39.45 -38.81 7.96
CA LEU A 117 -39.68 -38.47 9.37
C LEU A 117 -40.99 -37.73 9.61
N VAL A 118 -41.70 -37.30 8.55
CA VAL A 118 -42.96 -36.56 8.67
C VAL A 118 -44.02 -37.38 9.40
N GLU A 119 -44.24 -38.62 8.98
CA GLU A 119 -45.26 -39.50 9.57
C GLU A 119 -44.93 -39.88 11.04
N PRO A 120 -43.71 -40.35 11.39
CA PRO A 120 -43.34 -40.60 12.77
C PRO A 120 -43.50 -39.39 13.69
N VAL A 121 -43.11 -38.19 13.23
CA VAL A 121 -43.24 -36.96 14.02
C VAL A 121 -44.70 -36.56 14.16
N ALA A 122 -45.51 -36.72 13.11
CA ALA A 122 -46.95 -36.45 13.13
C ALA A 122 -47.68 -37.31 14.17
N VAL A 123 -47.39 -38.62 14.20
CA VAL A 123 -47.92 -39.57 15.19
C VAL A 123 -47.47 -39.20 16.60
N PHE A 124 -46.20 -38.82 16.76
CA PHE A 124 -45.68 -38.38 18.06
C PHE A 124 -46.38 -37.11 18.56
N MET A 125 -46.59 -36.10 17.70
CA MET A 125 -47.31 -34.88 18.07
C MET A 125 -48.75 -35.18 18.51
N ALA A 126 -49.46 -36.05 17.80
CA ALA A 126 -50.81 -36.47 18.17
C ALA A 126 -50.84 -37.21 19.52
N TYR A 127 -49.84 -38.07 19.76
CA TYR A 127 -49.66 -38.73 21.06
C TYR A 127 -49.43 -37.73 22.19
N VAL A 128 -48.49 -36.78 22.01
CA VAL A 128 -48.19 -35.75 23.03
C VAL A 128 -49.41 -34.89 23.34
N HIS A 129 -50.19 -34.49 22.33
CA HIS A 129 -51.42 -33.73 22.59
C HIS A 129 -52.43 -34.54 23.41
N SER A 130 -52.58 -35.83 23.10
CA SER A 130 -53.48 -36.74 23.82
C SER A 130 -53.03 -36.93 25.28
N THR A 131 -51.72 -37.10 25.54
CA THR A 131 -51.21 -37.24 26.92
C THR A 131 -51.38 -35.97 27.73
N VAL A 132 -51.29 -34.77 27.12
CA VAL A 132 -51.59 -33.52 27.82
C VAL A 132 -53.07 -33.45 28.24
N ASN A 133 -53.99 -34.00 27.43
CA ASN A 133 -55.41 -34.10 27.83
C ASN A 133 -55.58 -34.99 29.07
N GLU A 134 -54.94 -36.16 29.08
CA GLU A 134 -54.95 -37.08 30.23
C GLU A 134 -54.33 -36.44 31.48
N MET A 135 -53.17 -35.79 31.34
CA MET A 135 -52.51 -35.10 32.45
C MET A 135 -53.33 -33.92 32.96
N SER A 136 -54.06 -33.21 32.10
CA SER A 136 -54.94 -32.11 32.51
C SER A 136 -56.09 -32.60 33.39
N GLN A 137 -56.58 -33.83 33.18
CA GLN A 137 -57.58 -34.46 34.07
C GLN A 137 -57.00 -34.76 35.45
N ILE A 138 -55.79 -35.33 35.51
CA ILE A 138 -55.09 -35.60 36.77
C ILE A 138 -54.79 -34.28 37.51
N TYR A 139 -54.34 -33.26 36.78
CA TYR A 139 -54.07 -31.94 37.33
C TYR A 139 -55.33 -31.31 37.95
N LEU A 140 -56.48 -31.43 37.28
CA LEU A 140 -57.75 -30.98 37.83
C LEU A 140 -58.13 -31.71 39.11
N GLN A 141 -57.90 -33.03 39.18
CA GLN A 141 -58.22 -33.82 40.37
C GLN A 141 -57.40 -33.40 41.58
N ASN A 142 -56.10 -33.17 41.38
CA ASN A 142 -55.14 -32.88 42.44
C ASN A 142 -55.17 -31.40 42.85
N GLU A 143 -55.04 -30.48 41.89
CA GLU A 143 -54.84 -29.05 42.14
C GLU A 143 -56.15 -28.23 42.08
N LYS A 144 -57.26 -28.86 41.68
CA LYS A 144 -58.56 -28.19 41.45
C LYS A 144 -58.50 -27.04 40.46
N ARG A 145 -57.46 -27.01 39.61
CA ARG A 145 -57.26 -26.03 38.54
C ARG A 145 -57.49 -26.68 37.20
N TYR A 146 -58.23 -26.02 36.32
CA TYR A 146 -58.53 -26.52 34.99
C TYR A 146 -57.53 -25.99 33.97
N ASN A 147 -56.95 -26.88 33.17
CA ASN A 147 -56.19 -26.52 31.97
C ASN A 147 -56.96 -26.97 30.72
N TYR A 148 -57.19 -26.05 29.78
CA TYR A 148 -57.93 -26.35 28.56
C TYR A 148 -56.96 -26.60 27.41
N THR A 149 -56.94 -27.83 26.92
CA THR A 149 -56.32 -28.17 25.65
C THR A 149 -57.34 -27.94 24.53
N THR A 150 -56.93 -27.24 23.49
CA THR A 150 -57.79 -26.96 22.33
C THR A 150 -57.05 -27.32 21.05
N PRO A 151 -57.78 -27.56 19.94
CA PRO A 151 -57.15 -27.70 18.63
C PRO A 151 -56.23 -26.53 18.27
N LYS A 152 -56.53 -25.31 18.76
CA LYS A 152 -55.66 -24.15 18.59
C LYS A 152 -54.29 -24.36 19.25
N SER A 153 -54.27 -24.86 20.49
CA SER A 153 -53.01 -25.18 21.20
C SER A 153 -52.20 -26.25 20.47
N PHE A 154 -52.86 -27.21 19.80
CA PHE A 154 -52.19 -28.20 18.96
C PHE A 154 -51.57 -27.56 17.69
N LEU A 155 -52.30 -26.68 17.01
CA LEU A 155 -51.77 -25.93 15.88
C LEU A 155 -50.60 -25.03 16.28
N GLU A 156 -50.65 -24.41 17.46
CA GLU A 156 -49.54 -23.64 18.01
C GLU A 156 -48.31 -24.51 18.31
N LEU A 157 -48.49 -25.74 18.81
CA LEU A 157 -47.39 -26.72 18.96
C LEU A 157 -46.72 -27.03 17.63
N ILE A 158 -47.52 -27.32 16.58
CA ILE A 158 -46.99 -27.62 15.24
C ILE A 158 -46.25 -26.41 14.66
N ALA A 159 -46.84 -25.22 14.77
CA ALA A 159 -46.23 -23.99 14.29
C ALA A 159 -44.92 -23.66 15.02
N LEU A 160 -44.90 -23.82 16.34
CA LEU A 160 -43.71 -23.62 17.17
C LEU A 160 -42.61 -24.61 16.78
N TYR A 161 -42.94 -25.89 16.65
CA TYR A 161 -42.00 -26.92 16.25
C TYR A 161 -41.41 -26.62 14.86
N SER A 162 -42.25 -26.27 13.88
CA SER A 162 -41.81 -25.97 12.51
C SER A 162 -40.87 -24.77 12.47
N LYS A 163 -41.18 -23.71 13.24
CA LYS A 163 -40.31 -22.54 13.42
C LYS A 163 -38.97 -22.94 14.01
N PHE A 164 -38.98 -23.64 15.15
CA PHE A 164 -37.76 -24.05 15.85
C PHE A 164 -36.88 -24.96 15.00
N LEU A 165 -37.48 -25.90 14.27
CA LEU A 165 -36.75 -26.80 13.38
C LEU A 165 -36.02 -26.02 12.30
N THR A 166 -36.72 -25.07 11.66
CA THR A 166 -36.14 -24.23 10.59
C THR A 166 -35.00 -23.36 11.11
N GLU A 167 -35.19 -22.70 12.26
CA GLU A 167 -34.15 -21.86 12.89
C GLU A 167 -32.92 -22.68 13.27
N LYS A 168 -33.12 -23.84 13.90
CA LYS A 168 -32.02 -24.70 14.34
C LYS A 168 -31.29 -25.37 13.18
N TYR A 169 -32.03 -25.74 12.14
CA TYR A 169 -31.43 -26.27 10.92
C TYR A 169 -30.55 -25.23 10.24
N ALA A 170 -31.02 -23.99 10.11
CA ALA A 170 -30.24 -22.88 9.56
C ALA A 170 -28.97 -22.61 10.39
N GLU A 171 -29.10 -22.49 11.72
CA GLU A 171 -27.96 -22.30 12.63
C GLU A 171 -26.91 -23.41 12.50
N LEU A 172 -27.36 -24.67 12.36
CA LEU A 172 -26.46 -25.80 12.18
C LEU A 172 -25.81 -25.80 10.80
N SER A 173 -26.58 -25.52 9.75
CA SER A 173 -26.08 -25.42 8.37
C SER A 173 -24.99 -24.36 8.26
N ASP A 174 -25.19 -23.18 8.83
CA ASP A 174 -24.18 -22.10 8.85
C ASP A 174 -22.90 -22.54 9.56
N ARG A 175 -23.02 -23.29 10.66
CA ARG A 175 -21.86 -23.84 11.38
C ARG A 175 -21.12 -24.88 10.55
N VAL A 176 -21.84 -25.74 9.84
CA VAL A 176 -21.25 -26.74 8.93
C VAL A 176 -20.49 -26.03 7.82
N VAL A 177 -21.11 -25.08 7.11
CA VAL A 177 -20.47 -24.32 6.03
C VAL A 177 -19.23 -23.57 6.52
N ARG A 178 -19.30 -22.95 7.70
CA ARG A 178 -18.15 -22.28 8.32
C ARG A 178 -17.02 -23.26 8.64
N LEU A 179 -17.35 -24.46 9.13
CA LEU A 179 -16.36 -25.48 9.46
C LEU A 179 -15.72 -26.05 8.18
N GLU A 180 -16.52 -26.35 7.16
CA GLU A 180 -16.04 -26.84 5.86
C GLU A 180 -15.10 -25.84 5.19
N SER A 181 -15.48 -24.57 5.13
CA SER A 181 -14.62 -23.50 4.60
C SER A 181 -13.34 -23.32 5.41
N GLY A 182 -13.42 -23.44 6.74
CA GLY A 182 -12.25 -23.41 7.62
C GLY A 182 -11.29 -24.58 7.38
N ILE A 183 -11.81 -25.80 7.26
CA ILE A 183 -11.02 -27.01 6.97
C ILE A 183 -10.34 -26.88 5.61
N LEU A 184 -11.07 -26.39 4.60
CA LEU A 184 -10.52 -26.20 3.25
C LEU A 184 -9.37 -25.18 3.27
N LYS A 185 -9.52 -24.06 4.00
CA LYS A 185 -8.44 -23.07 4.15
C LYS A 185 -7.24 -23.62 4.92
N LEU A 186 -7.46 -24.47 5.92
CA LEU A 186 -6.37 -25.12 6.64
C LEU A 186 -5.60 -26.10 5.73
N ALA A 187 -6.31 -26.85 4.88
CA ALA A 187 -5.68 -27.72 3.89
C ALA A 187 -4.85 -26.93 2.87
N GLU A 188 -5.41 -25.85 2.32
CA GLU A 188 -4.67 -24.94 1.41
C GLU A 188 -3.41 -24.35 2.07
N CYS A 189 -3.52 -23.89 3.32
CA CYS A 189 -2.37 -23.37 4.06
C CYS A 189 -1.31 -24.46 4.31
N ALA A 190 -1.71 -25.69 4.61
CA ALA A 190 -0.77 -26.80 4.80
C ALA A 190 0.04 -27.05 3.52
N GLU A 191 -0.62 -27.11 2.36
CA GLU A 191 0.06 -27.27 1.07
C GLU A 191 1.02 -26.11 0.76
N GLN A 192 0.62 -24.87 1.06
CA GLN A 192 1.48 -23.69 0.88
C GLN A 192 2.70 -23.71 1.81
N VAL A 193 2.52 -24.11 3.06
CA VAL A 193 3.62 -24.24 4.03
C VAL A 193 4.60 -25.32 3.60
N ASP A 194 4.12 -26.48 3.13
CA ASP A 194 4.97 -27.54 2.61
C ASP A 194 5.80 -27.05 1.40
N SER A 195 5.19 -26.30 0.48
CA SER A 195 5.92 -25.68 -0.63
C SER A 195 6.96 -24.66 -0.17
N LEU A 196 6.64 -23.84 0.83
CA LEU A 196 7.57 -22.85 1.37
C LEU A 196 8.74 -23.52 2.10
N GLN A 197 8.51 -24.62 2.80
CA GLN A 197 9.57 -25.40 3.44
C GLN A 197 10.56 -25.97 2.42
N LEU A 198 10.07 -26.47 1.28
CA LEU A 198 10.92 -26.93 0.19
C LEU A 198 11.78 -25.80 -0.39
N GLN A 199 11.18 -24.62 -0.64
CA GLN A 199 11.91 -23.45 -1.14
C GLN A 199 12.94 -22.95 -0.12
N LEU A 200 12.61 -22.93 1.17
CA LEU A 200 13.52 -22.53 2.22
C LEU A 200 14.73 -23.47 2.30
N ALA A 201 14.51 -24.78 2.22
CA ALA A 201 15.59 -25.77 2.21
C ALA A 201 16.54 -25.58 1.02
N GLU A 202 16.03 -25.26 -0.18
CA GLU A 202 16.85 -24.94 -1.34
C GLU A 202 17.66 -23.64 -1.13
N GLN A 203 17.01 -22.59 -0.62
CA GLN A 203 17.65 -21.30 -0.34
C GLN A 203 18.73 -21.41 0.74
N GLU A 204 18.55 -22.22 1.79
CA GLU A 204 19.58 -22.45 2.82
C GLU A 204 20.87 -23.04 2.22
N VAL A 205 20.74 -23.98 1.27
CA VAL A 205 21.90 -24.56 0.58
C VAL A 205 22.63 -23.50 -0.24
N VAL A 206 21.89 -22.67 -0.98
CA VAL A 206 22.47 -21.57 -1.78
C VAL A 206 23.14 -20.54 -0.88
N LEU A 207 22.49 -20.13 0.21
CA LEU A 207 23.02 -19.18 1.18
C LEU A 207 24.32 -19.69 1.80
N LYS A 208 24.38 -20.98 2.17
CA LYS A 208 25.59 -21.58 2.73
C LYS A 208 26.75 -21.56 1.74
N LYS A 209 26.51 -21.83 0.45
CA LYS A 209 27.54 -21.71 -0.60
C LYS A 209 28.00 -20.26 -0.76
N LYS A 210 27.05 -19.31 -0.81
CA LYS A 210 27.35 -17.88 -0.98
C LYS A 210 28.11 -17.30 0.22
N ASN A 211 27.76 -17.69 1.45
CA ASN A 211 28.51 -17.30 2.64
C ASN A 211 29.94 -17.87 2.60
N GLN A 212 30.12 -19.13 2.19
CA GLN A 212 31.47 -19.69 2.01
C GLN A 212 32.28 -18.97 0.94
N GLU A 213 31.65 -18.55 -0.17
CA GLU A 213 32.28 -17.72 -1.20
C GLU A 213 32.66 -16.34 -0.66
N ALA A 214 31.76 -15.68 0.08
CA ALA A 214 31.98 -14.38 0.70
C ALA A 214 33.12 -14.44 1.74
N ASP A 215 33.13 -15.44 2.62
CA ASP A 215 34.20 -15.66 3.61
C ASP A 215 35.57 -15.83 2.95
N LYS A 216 35.63 -16.54 1.82
CA LYS A 216 36.86 -16.65 1.02
C LYS A 216 37.27 -15.30 0.45
N LEU A 217 36.32 -14.54 -0.10
CA LEU A 217 36.58 -13.23 -0.68
C LEU A 217 37.11 -12.25 0.40
N ILE A 218 36.52 -12.26 1.59
CA ILE A 218 36.97 -11.43 2.73
C ILE A 218 38.44 -11.73 3.08
N LYS A 219 38.84 -13.00 3.07
CA LYS A 219 40.25 -13.37 3.32
C LYS A 219 41.20 -12.85 2.24
N VAL A 220 40.80 -12.94 0.97
CA VAL A 220 41.60 -12.44 -0.16
C VAL A 220 41.72 -10.92 -0.09
N VAL A 221 40.59 -10.22 0.08
CA VAL A 221 40.58 -8.74 0.19
C VAL A 221 41.35 -8.28 1.43
N GLY A 222 41.28 -9.00 2.55
CA GLY A 222 42.09 -8.70 3.73
C GLY A 222 43.60 -8.77 3.44
N ALA A 223 44.05 -9.84 2.78
CA ALA A 223 45.45 -10.00 2.40
C ALA A 223 45.90 -8.96 1.36
N GLU A 224 45.08 -8.68 0.35
CA GLU A 224 45.35 -7.65 -0.65
C GLU A 224 45.41 -6.25 -0.02
N ASN A 225 44.49 -5.92 0.89
CA ASN A 225 44.47 -4.62 1.56
C ASN A 225 45.69 -4.43 2.48
N GLU A 226 46.18 -5.49 3.13
CA GLU A 226 47.45 -5.44 3.86
C GLU A 226 48.65 -5.18 2.92
N MET A 227 48.68 -5.81 1.75
CA MET A 227 49.72 -5.56 0.74
C MET A 227 49.66 -4.12 0.22
N VAL A 228 48.46 -3.65 -0.16
CA VAL A 228 48.22 -2.28 -0.62
C VAL A 228 48.60 -1.27 0.45
N GLN A 229 48.30 -1.53 1.73
CA GLN A 229 48.68 -0.62 2.82
C GLN A 229 50.19 -0.55 3.01
N LYS A 230 50.91 -1.68 2.88
CA LYS A 230 52.39 -1.69 2.91
C LYS A 230 52.98 -0.88 1.76
N GLU A 231 52.45 -1.07 0.56
CA GLU A 231 52.93 -0.38 -0.64
C GLU A 231 52.58 1.12 -0.62
N LYS A 232 51.39 1.48 -0.12
CA LYS A 232 51.00 2.87 0.13
C LYS A 232 51.90 3.55 1.17
N ASN A 233 52.25 2.85 2.26
CA ASN A 233 53.17 3.39 3.26
C ASN A 233 54.56 3.60 2.68
N PHE A 234 55.04 2.68 1.84
CA PHE A 234 56.31 2.81 1.14
C PHE A 234 56.30 4.00 0.15
N ALA A 235 55.25 4.11 -0.66
CA ALA A 235 55.08 5.21 -1.61
C ALA A 235 55.00 6.58 -0.91
N ALA A 236 54.28 6.68 0.22
CA ALA A 236 54.20 7.91 1.00
C ALA A 236 55.55 8.33 1.61
N GLU A 237 56.40 7.35 1.97
CA GLU A 237 57.74 7.62 2.47
C GLU A 237 58.68 8.09 1.34
N GLU A 238 58.59 7.49 0.15
CA GLU A 238 59.32 7.98 -1.03
C GLU A 238 58.84 9.36 -1.48
N GLU A 239 57.53 9.63 -1.46
CA GLU A 239 56.98 10.94 -1.81
C GLU A 239 57.53 12.05 -0.91
N LYS A 240 57.72 11.79 0.38
CA LYS A 240 58.37 12.75 1.29
C LYS A 240 59.80 13.05 0.90
N LYS A 241 60.58 12.03 0.51
CA LYS A 241 61.98 12.22 0.09
C LYS A 241 62.08 13.02 -1.20
N VAL A 242 61.22 12.73 -2.17
CA VAL A 242 61.18 13.47 -3.44
C VAL A 242 60.82 14.94 -3.23
N ARG A 243 59.86 15.24 -2.34
CA ARG A 243 59.45 16.62 -2.01
C ARG A 243 60.59 17.47 -1.45
N VAL A 244 61.44 16.89 -0.60
CA VAL A 244 62.63 17.57 -0.05
C VAL A 244 63.63 17.90 -1.16
N ILE A 245 63.81 17.00 -2.13
CA ILE A 245 64.70 17.21 -3.27
C ILE A 245 64.14 18.30 -4.19
N GLU A 246 62.83 18.32 -4.42
CA GLU A 246 62.15 19.32 -5.25
C GLU A 246 62.28 20.74 -4.67
N GLU A 247 62.12 20.90 -3.35
CA GLU A 247 62.29 22.20 -2.67
C GLU A 247 63.74 22.72 -2.78
N ASP A 248 64.74 21.86 -2.64
CA ASP A 248 66.16 22.24 -2.76
C ASP A 248 66.54 22.65 -4.20
N VAL A 249 66.04 21.92 -5.19
CA VAL A 249 66.27 22.26 -6.61
C VAL A 249 65.55 23.56 -6.99
N GLY A 250 64.32 23.77 -6.52
CA GLY A 250 63.56 24.99 -6.78
C GLY A 250 64.22 26.25 -6.18
N ALA A 251 64.84 26.13 -5.00
CA ALA A 251 65.58 27.24 -4.40
C ALA A 251 66.83 27.62 -5.21
N LYS A 252 67.58 26.63 -5.70
CA LYS A 252 68.80 26.86 -6.50
C LYS A 252 68.50 27.48 -7.88
N ALA A 253 67.40 27.09 -8.52
CA ALA A 253 67.00 27.65 -9.81
C ALA A 253 66.71 29.16 -9.73
N LYS A 254 66.00 29.61 -8.69
CA LYS A 254 65.64 31.03 -8.51
C LYS A 254 66.85 31.94 -8.33
N VAL A 255 67.89 31.46 -7.63
CA VAL A 255 69.12 32.25 -7.41
C VAL A 255 69.88 32.47 -8.72
N CYS A 256 69.98 31.47 -9.57
CA CYS A 256 70.67 31.60 -10.86
C CYS A 256 69.95 32.54 -11.85
N GLU A 257 68.62 32.59 -11.80
CA GLU A 257 67.82 33.41 -12.72
C GLU A 257 67.91 34.91 -12.40
N GLU A 258 68.04 35.29 -11.12
CA GLU A 258 68.25 36.69 -10.72
C GLU A 258 69.62 37.25 -11.15
N ASP A 259 70.66 36.41 -11.13
CA ASP A 259 72.01 36.82 -11.51
C ASP A 259 72.15 37.02 -13.03
N LEU A 260 71.46 36.19 -13.84
CA LEU A 260 71.44 36.35 -15.30
C LEU A 260 70.82 37.70 -15.72
N ARG A 261 69.72 38.10 -15.08
CA ARG A 261 68.97 39.32 -15.41
C ARG A 261 69.78 40.61 -15.21
N LYS A 262 70.78 40.60 -14.33
CA LYS A 262 71.65 41.77 -14.09
C LYS A 262 72.76 41.92 -15.12
N ALA A 263 73.16 40.82 -15.79
CA ALA A 263 74.28 40.81 -16.72
C ALA A 263 73.89 41.12 -18.18
N GLU A 264 72.66 40.82 -18.59
CA GLU A 264 72.17 41.03 -19.97
C GLU A 264 72.26 42.47 -20.50
N PRO A 265 71.92 43.53 -19.73
CA PRO A 265 71.93 44.90 -20.25
C PRO A 265 73.34 45.38 -20.61
N ALA A 266 74.34 44.97 -19.82
CA ALA A 266 75.74 45.33 -20.05
C ALA A 266 76.30 44.65 -21.32
N LEU A 267 75.90 43.40 -21.57
CA LEU A 267 76.32 42.66 -22.76
C LEU A 267 75.73 43.23 -24.05
N LEU A 268 74.46 43.62 -24.04
CA LEU A 268 73.80 44.25 -25.19
C LEU A 268 74.38 45.62 -25.53
N ALA A 269 74.71 46.43 -24.52
CA ALA A 269 75.37 47.73 -24.70
C ALA A 269 76.77 47.58 -25.33
N ALA A 270 77.55 46.59 -24.89
CA ALA A 270 78.87 46.30 -25.45
C ALA A 270 78.81 45.82 -26.91
N GLN A 271 77.81 44.99 -27.27
CA GLN A 271 77.63 44.55 -28.66
C GLN A 271 77.29 45.73 -29.60
N ALA A 272 76.43 46.66 -29.15
CA ALA A 272 76.05 47.82 -29.94
C ALA A 272 77.24 48.78 -30.19
N ALA A 273 78.13 48.94 -29.21
CA ALA A 273 79.36 49.72 -29.37
C ALA A 273 80.32 49.07 -30.38
N LEU A 274 80.42 47.75 -30.37
CA LEU A 274 81.28 47.00 -31.27
C LEU A 274 80.85 47.11 -32.75
N ASP A 275 79.54 47.14 -33.01
CA ASP A 275 78.98 47.30 -34.37
C ASP A 275 79.28 48.68 -34.99
N THR A 276 79.75 49.67 -34.22
CA THR A 276 80.14 51.00 -34.74
C THR A 276 81.58 51.07 -35.27
N LEU A 277 82.39 50.02 -35.08
CA LEU A 277 83.78 50.00 -35.52
C LEU A 277 83.88 49.69 -37.02
N ASP A 278 84.53 50.57 -37.78
CA ASP A 278 84.82 50.35 -39.19
C ASP A 278 86.30 49.94 -39.43
N LYS A 279 86.56 49.37 -40.61
CA LYS A 279 87.92 48.97 -41.02
C LYS A 279 88.90 50.14 -41.05
N ASN A 280 88.40 51.36 -41.31
CA ASN A 280 89.24 52.54 -41.45
C ASN A 280 89.77 52.98 -40.08
N ASN A 281 88.94 52.98 -39.04
CA ASN A 281 89.30 53.33 -37.67
C ASN A 281 90.35 52.37 -37.10
N LEU A 282 90.22 51.07 -37.34
CA LEU A 282 91.22 50.08 -36.90
C LEU A 282 92.53 50.16 -37.72
N THR A 283 92.46 50.58 -38.99
CA THR A 283 93.66 50.81 -39.82
C THR A 283 94.42 52.06 -39.36
N GLU A 284 93.70 53.13 -38.99
CA GLU A 284 94.27 54.33 -38.39
C GLU A 284 94.92 54.03 -37.04
N LEU A 285 94.24 53.26 -36.18
CA LEU A 285 94.76 52.80 -34.89
C LEU A 285 96.10 52.06 -35.02
N LYS A 286 96.23 51.20 -36.05
CA LYS A 286 97.48 50.47 -36.32
C LYS A 286 98.63 51.39 -36.77
N SER A 287 98.32 52.51 -37.44
CA SER A 287 99.32 53.42 -38.00
C SER A 287 100.06 54.27 -36.94
N PHE A 288 99.55 54.34 -35.70
CA PHE A 288 100.19 55.11 -34.63
C PHE A 288 101.60 54.59 -34.29
N GLY A 289 102.63 55.44 -34.45
CA GLY A 289 104.00 55.15 -34.03
C GLY A 289 104.13 54.97 -32.52
N SER A 290 103.51 55.88 -31.75
CA SER A 290 103.43 55.87 -30.28
C SER A 290 102.05 56.41 -29.85
N PRO A 291 101.06 55.55 -29.55
CA PRO A 291 99.70 55.97 -29.17
C PRO A 291 99.63 56.46 -27.71
N PRO A 292 98.53 57.15 -27.33
CA PRO A 292 98.23 57.49 -25.94
C PRO A 292 98.12 56.25 -25.03
N GLU A 293 98.47 56.42 -23.74
CA GLU A 293 98.55 55.32 -22.76
C GLU A 293 97.21 54.58 -22.55
N LEU A 294 96.09 55.29 -22.60
CA LEU A 294 94.74 54.71 -22.50
C LEU A 294 94.43 53.74 -23.65
N VAL A 295 94.83 54.07 -24.87
CA VAL A 295 94.66 53.21 -26.05
C VAL A 295 95.48 51.93 -25.92
N VAL A 296 96.68 52.02 -25.33
CA VAL A 296 97.52 50.85 -25.04
C VAL A 296 96.86 49.94 -24.01
N LYS A 297 96.23 50.49 -22.95
CA LYS A 297 95.50 49.72 -21.94
C LYS A 297 94.29 48.97 -22.53
N VAL A 298 93.47 49.62 -23.37
CA VAL A 298 92.32 48.98 -24.03
C VAL A 298 92.78 47.87 -24.98
N CYS A 299 93.80 48.12 -25.80
CA CYS A 299 94.34 47.11 -26.71
C CYS A 299 94.99 45.93 -25.96
N ALA A 300 95.59 46.19 -24.79
CA ALA A 300 96.13 45.15 -23.93
C ALA A 300 95.01 44.30 -23.27
N ALA A 301 93.89 44.90 -22.87
CA ALA A 301 92.73 44.18 -22.35
C ALA A 301 92.08 43.28 -23.41
N VAL A 302 91.96 43.78 -24.65
CA VAL A 302 91.51 42.98 -25.80
C VAL A 302 92.50 41.85 -26.12
N LEU A 303 93.82 42.08 -26.01
CA LEU A 303 94.82 41.02 -26.16
C LEU A 303 94.69 39.92 -25.09
N VAL A 304 94.31 40.29 -23.86
CA VAL A 304 94.03 39.34 -22.77
C VAL A 304 92.78 38.51 -23.08
N LEU A 305 91.72 39.13 -23.62
CA LEU A 305 90.49 38.42 -24.07
C LEU A 305 90.78 37.38 -25.16
N PHE A 306 91.62 37.71 -26.15
CA PHE A 306 91.97 36.80 -27.27
C PHE A 306 93.07 35.78 -26.93
N SER A 307 93.37 35.53 -25.65
CA SER A 307 94.42 34.60 -25.25
C SER A 307 94.01 33.13 -25.50
N PRO A 308 94.66 32.40 -26.42
CA PRO A 308 94.29 31.01 -26.72
C PRO A 308 94.52 30.12 -25.50
N LYS A 309 93.45 29.51 -24.99
CA LYS A 309 93.44 28.58 -23.84
C LYS A 309 93.92 29.17 -22.51
N GLY A 310 93.63 30.44 -22.23
CA GLY A 310 93.90 31.05 -20.91
C GLY A 310 95.38 31.33 -20.60
N LYS A 311 96.28 31.20 -21.59
CA LYS A 311 97.69 31.61 -21.44
C LYS A 311 97.83 33.11 -21.63
N ILE A 312 97.78 33.85 -20.53
CA ILE A 312 97.92 35.31 -20.51
C ILE A 312 99.31 35.71 -21.06
N PRO A 313 99.39 36.53 -22.12
CA PRO A 313 100.65 37.04 -22.65
C PRO A 313 101.42 37.87 -21.60
N LYS A 314 102.70 37.55 -21.40
CA LYS A 314 103.61 38.31 -20.52
C LYS A 314 104.07 39.64 -21.14
N ASP A 315 104.06 39.73 -22.46
CA ASP A 315 104.37 40.94 -23.20
C ASP A 315 103.07 41.64 -23.60
N ARG A 316 102.73 42.72 -22.89
CA ARG A 316 101.55 43.56 -23.11
C ARG A 316 101.91 44.89 -23.78
N SER A 317 103.09 44.96 -24.41
CA SER A 317 103.53 46.17 -25.09
C SER A 317 102.69 46.46 -26.33
N TRP A 318 102.67 47.72 -26.75
CA TRP A 318 102.02 48.17 -27.99
C TRP A 318 102.48 47.38 -29.23
N LYS A 319 103.73 46.88 -29.20
CA LYS A 319 104.30 46.03 -30.26
C LYS A 319 103.58 44.68 -30.37
N ALA A 320 103.18 44.07 -29.26
CA ALA A 320 102.40 42.82 -29.24
C ALA A 320 100.94 43.06 -29.67
N CYS A 321 100.34 44.18 -29.25
CA CYS A 321 98.98 44.58 -29.67
C CYS A 321 98.90 44.82 -31.19
N LYS A 322 99.90 45.50 -31.78
CA LYS A 322 100.01 45.69 -33.23
C LYS A 322 100.09 44.38 -34.01
N LEU A 323 100.72 43.36 -33.43
CA LEU A 323 100.88 42.05 -34.07
C LEU A 323 99.54 41.31 -34.19
N MET A 324 98.66 41.47 -33.19
CA MET A 324 97.30 40.93 -33.21
C MET A 324 96.42 41.67 -34.25
N MET A 325 96.62 42.98 -34.43
CA MET A 325 95.93 43.79 -35.46
C MET A 325 96.54 43.69 -36.87
N ASN A 326 97.41 42.70 -37.15
CA ASN A 326 98.12 42.67 -38.44
C ASN A 326 97.20 42.50 -39.64
N LYS A 327 96.13 41.71 -39.47
CA LYS A 327 95.04 41.51 -40.45
C LYS A 327 93.76 42.14 -39.89
N VAL A 328 93.53 43.41 -40.22
CA VAL A 328 92.43 44.22 -39.65
C VAL A 328 91.04 43.60 -39.93
N ASP A 329 90.82 43.02 -41.12
CA ASP A 329 89.55 42.36 -41.47
C ASP A 329 89.24 41.11 -40.63
N VAL A 330 90.28 40.37 -40.24
CA VAL A 330 90.13 39.15 -39.44
C VAL A 330 89.92 39.52 -37.98
N PHE A 331 90.67 40.50 -37.48
CA PHE A 331 90.55 40.99 -36.12
C PHE A 331 89.16 41.60 -35.81
N LEU A 332 88.58 42.36 -36.76
CA LEU A 332 87.22 42.91 -36.59
C LEU A 332 86.16 41.79 -36.55
N ASN A 333 86.29 40.76 -37.39
CA ASN A 333 85.39 39.59 -37.33
C ASN A 333 85.56 38.81 -36.02
N ASP A 334 86.79 38.63 -35.55
CA ASP A 334 87.08 37.93 -34.31
C ASP A 334 86.48 38.67 -33.09
N LEU A 335 86.44 40.01 -33.13
CA LEU A 335 85.74 40.82 -32.13
C LEU A 335 84.23 40.60 -32.17
N ILE A 336 83.61 40.67 -33.35
CA ILE A 336 82.14 40.57 -33.51
C ILE A 336 81.62 39.18 -33.11
N TYR A 337 82.37 38.13 -33.42
CA TYR A 337 81.99 36.74 -33.19
C TYR A 337 82.71 36.09 -31.99
N TYR A 338 83.14 36.89 -31.01
CA TYR A 338 83.81 36.38 -29.82
C TYR A 338 82.89 35.46 -28.99
N ASP A 339 83.42 34.32 -28.52
CA ASP A 339 82.68 33.37 -27.68
C ASP A 339 82.49 33.92 -26.25
N LYS A 340 81.30 34.46 -26.02
CA LYS A 340 80.87 35.05 -24.74
C LYS A 340 80.45 34.01 -23.69
N GLU A 341 80.23 32.75 -24.05
CA GLU A 341 79.70 31.72 -23.15
C GLU A 341 80.82 30.88 -22.51
N HIS A 342 81.98 30.74 -23.17
CA HIS A 342 83.08 29.89 -22.70
C HIS A 342 84.38 30.66 -22.40
N ILE A 343 84.31 31.69 -21.56
CA ILE A 343 85.49 32.43 -21.09
C ILE A 343 86.16 31.68 -19.93
N GLN A 344 87.45 31.37 -20.05
CA GLN A 344 88.20 30.69 -18.98
C GLN A 344 88.33 31.57 -17.73
N PRO A 345 88.19 31.02 -16.51
CA PRO A 345 88.21 31.79 -15.26
C PRO A 345 89.46 32.66 -15.06
N ASP A 346 90.61 32.17 -15.54
CA ASP A 346 91.89 32.89 -15.44
C ASP A 346 91.92 34.18 -16.29
N VAL A 347 91.19 34.20 -17.41
CA VAL A 347 91.05 35.38 -18.29
C VAL A 347 90.14 36.42 -17.63
N VAL A 348 89.03 35.99 -17.02
CA VAL A 348 88.12 36.86 -16.27
C VAL A 348 88.83 37.53 -15.10
N LYS A 349 89.65 36.77 -14.36
CA LYS A 349 90.42 37.30 -13.22
C LYS A 349 91.45 38.34 -13.64
N ALA A 350 92.11 38.16 -14.79
CA ALA A 350 93.06 39.12 -15.33
C ALA A 350 92.39 40.40 -15.87
N LEU A 351 91.18 40.30 -16.43
CA LEU A 351 90.39 41.45 -16.88
C LEU A 351 89.83 42.28 -15.74
N GLN A 352 89.51 41.65 -14.60
CA GLN A 352 89.07 42.38 -13.40
C GLN A 352 90.11 43.39 -12.89
N GLU A 353 91.41 43.21 -13.18
CA GLU A 353 92.43 44.21 -12.83
C GLU A 353 92.34 45.47 -13.71
N TYR A 354 91.89 45.34 -14.96
CA TYR A 354 91.66 46.45 -15.88
C TYR A 354 90.34 47.17 -15.59
N LEU A 355 89.27 46.43 -15.31
CA LEU A 355 87.94 46.97 -14.97
C LEU A 355 87.88 47.68 -13.61
N LYS A 356 88.91 47.56 -12.77
CA LYS A 356 89.04 48.25 -11.49
C LYS A 356 89.80 49.59 -11.58
N ASP A 357 90.43 49.87 -12.73
CA ASP A 357 91.16 51.13 -12.95
C ASP A 357 90.14 52.25 -13.26
N PRO A 358 90.05 53.32 -12.46
CA PRO A 358 89.07 54.39 -12.64
C PRO A 358 89.20 55.16 -13.97
N ASP A 359 90.38 55.11 -14.60
CA ASP A 359 90.67 55.79 -15.87
C ASP A 359 90.42 54.88 -17.10
N PHE A 360 89.80 53.70 -16.93
CA PHE A 360 89.56 52.69 -17.99
C PHE A 360 88.14 52.71 -18.59
N ASP A 361 87.23 53.52 -18.04
CA ASP A 361 85.82 53.66 -18.48
C ASP A 361 85.64 54.66 -19.64
#